data_AF-A0A371BQI4-F1
#
_entry.id   AF-A0A371BQI4-F1
#
_cell.length_a   1.000
_cell.length_b   1.000
_cell.length_c   1.000
_cell.angle_alpha   90.00
_cell.angle_beta   90.00
_cell.angle_gamma   90.00
#
_symmetry.space_group_name_H-M   'P 1'
#
loop_
_entity.id
_entity.type
_entity.pdbx_description
1 polymer ?
#
loop_
_entity_poly.entity_id
_entity_poly.type
_entity_poly.pdbx_seq_one_letter_code
_entity_poly.pdbx_strand_id
1 'polypeptide(L)'
;MFSMRRNNLLAVGMLSVLLATSACSGVSSDANSSAQSSANAGIEASSSTVHDKSSAEVGASQRAAAEKAAAAKKAEEAAAAEKAQAAAEAEKAAKAAAEKAEAEKAQAAAAATAQKAAEKLQAVRPVPSAVPAPAAPAAAPAPVLPASSSERIVTTAYTTAYTWYDNTPAGSSAISHPVLHKTAGGTGTYEDPITIAVGHSLATGEDVLDFPAGTRIYLPDVRRYFIVEDTCGDGNDPQGGPCHQGVNVHGTNSTIWIDMWIGGQSMSADGANACASKVTNVNTAVFNPASNYVVAPGAGVIHDGKCDAGYGNTLVQQ
;
A
#
# COMPACT_ATOMS: atom_id res chain seq x y z
N MET A 1 36.47 -48.96 6.59
CA MET A 1 35.38 -49.01 5.60
C MET A 1 35.15 -47.60 5.08
N PHE A 2 35.45 -47.40 3.80
CA PHE A 2 35.17 -46.18 3.05
C PHE A 2 33.66 -45.93 2.97
N SER A 3 33.23 -44.69 3.15
CA SER A 3 32.00 -44.20 2.51
C SER A 3 32.14 -42.72 2.18
N MET A 4 32.53 -42.49 0.93
CA MET A 4 32.30 -41.26 0.16
C MET A 4 30.80 -41.11 -0.11
N ARG A 5 30.30 -39.87 -0.11
CA ARG A 5 29.30 -39.29 -1.04
C ARG A 5 28.80 -37.96 -0.44
N ARG A 6 28.60 -36.87 -1.16
CA ARG A 6 28.99 -36.40 -2.50
C ARG A 6 28.50 -34.95 -2.54
N ASN A 7 29.39 -34.00 -2.85
CA ASN A 7 29.04 -32.62 -3.16
C ASN A 7 28.07 -32.56 -4.35
N ASN A 8 27.06 -31.70 -4.27
CA ASN A 8 26.39 -31.14 -5.44
C ASN A 8 26.46 -29.62 -5.34
N LEU A 9 27.49 -29.04 -5.98
CA LEU A 9 27.47 -27.66 -6.42
C LEU A 9 26.53 -27.60 -7.64
N LEU A 10 25.46 -26.81 -7.56
CA LEU A 10 24.69 -26.41 -8.72
C LEU A 10 25.30 -25.12 -9.28
N ALA A 11 25.70 -25.19 -10.54
CA ALA A 11 26.25 -24.11 -11.33
C ALA A 11 25.17 -23.04 -11.60
N VAL A 12 25.46 -21.80 -11.23
CA VAL A 12 24.70 -20.62 -11.67
C VAL A 12 25.33 -20.16 -12.98
N GLY A 13 24.60 -20.35 -14.08
CA GLY A 13 24.96 -19.79 -15.38
C GLY A 13 24.76 -18.27 -15.37
N MET A 14 25.84 -17.53 -15.52
CA MET A 14 25.82 -16.12 -15.91
C MET A 14 25.31 -16.01 -17.34
N LEU A 15 24.19 -15.30 -17.54
CA LEU A 15 23.79 -14.81 -18.85
C LEU A 15 23.98 -13.29 -18.87
N SER A 16 25.12 -12.86 -19.43
CA SER A 16 25.43 -11.46 -19.72
C SER A 16 24.57 -10.98 -20.88
N VAL A 17 23.72 -9.99 -20.64
CA VAL A 17 23.08 -9.20 -21.71
C VAL A 17 23.93 -7.96 -21.96
N LEU A 18 24.58 -7.92 -23.13
CA LEU A 18 25.19 -6.70 -23.66
C LEU A 18 24.07 -5.73 -24.06
N LEU A 19 24.01 -4.56 -23.42
CA LEU A 19 23.32 -3.40 -23.98
C LEU A 19 24.25 -2.69 -24.97
N ALA A 20 23.84 -2.67 -26.24
CA ALA A 20 24.46 -1.84 -27.26
C ALA A 20 24.03 -0.38 -27.08
N THR A 21 25.00 0.50 -26.82
CA THR A 21 24.84 1.95 -26.88
C THR A 21 24.89 2.40 -28.34
N SER A 22 23.76 2.89 -28.88
CA SER A 22 23.77 3.63 -30.14
C SER A 22 23.86 5.12 -29.85
N ALA A 23 25.01 5.69 -30.18
CA ALA A 23 25.29 7.12 -30.18
C ALA A 23 24.54 7.82 -31.32
N CYS A 24 23.86 8.93 -31.01
CA CYS A 24 23.42 9.90 -32.02
C CYS A 24 24.55 10.89 -32.28
N SER A 25 25.18 10.77 -33.45
CA SER A 25 26.02 11.83 -34.02
C SER A 25 25.13 12.82 -34.78
N GLY A 26 25.28 14.11 -34.48
CA GLY A 26 24.66 15.19 -35.24
C GLY A 26 25.35 15.44 -36.58
N VAL A 27 24.61 16.04 -37.51
CA VAL A 27 25.16 16.84 -38.60
C VAL A 27 24.20 18.00 -38.92
N SER A 28 24.82 19.17 -39.03
CA SER A 28 24.28 20.51 -39.20
C SER A 28 23.62 20.75 -40.56
N SER A 29 22.75 21.75 -40.65
CA SER A 29 22.61 22.62 -41.83
C SER A 29 21.97 23.95 -41.42
N ASP A 30 22.74 25.02 -41.56
CA ASP A 30 22.34 26.41 -41.39
C ASP A 30 21.29 26.86 -42.42
N ALA A 31 20.42 27.79 -42.04
CA ALA A 31 19.73 28.67 -42.99
C ALA A 31 19.78 30.11 -42.46
N ASN A 32 20.56 30.94 -43.15
CA ASN A 32 20.64 32.38 -42.96
C ASN A 32 20.03 33.09 -44.18
N SER A 33 19.50 34.29 -43.91
CA SER A 33 19.24 35.40 -44.82
C SER A 33 18.02 35.29 -45.75
N SER A 34 16.92 36.05 -45.57
CA SER A 34 16.71 37.52 -45.53
C SER A 34 16.55 38.19 -46.90
N ALA A 35 15.64 39.17 -46.92
CA ALA A 35 15.37 40.23 -47.91
C ALA A 35 14.48 39.84 -49.12
N GLN A 36 13.23 40.32 -49.18
CA GLN A 36 12.79 41.63 -49.69
C GLN A 36 13.08 41.85 -51.18
N SER A 37 12.03 41.97 -52.00
CA SER A 37 11.69 43.24 -52.69
C SER A 37 10.47 43.08 -53.60
N SER A 38 9.60 44.07 -53.50
CA SER A 38 8.39 44.37 -54.28
C SER A 38 8.68 44.92 -55.68
N ALA A 39 7.83 44.60 -56.67
CA ALA A 39 7.46 45.50 -57.77
C ALA A 39 6.18 45.04 -58.50
N ASN A 40 5.28 46.00 -58.72
CA ASN A 40 4.00 45.90 -59.43
C ASN A 40 4.15 45.65 -60.94
N ALA A 41 3.15 44.99 -61.55
CA ALA A 41 2.22 45.57 -62.55
C ALA A 41 1.47 44.44 -63.27
N GLY A 42 0.14 44.54 -63.34
CA GLY A 42 -0.75 43.47 -63.80
C GLY A 42 -0.85 43.32 -65.32
N ILE A 43 -1.64 42.33 -65.73
CA ILE A 43 -2.76 42.36 -66.69
C ILE A 43 -3.45 40.99 -66.59
N GLU A 44 -4.75 41.00 -66.83
CA GLU A 44 -5.78 40.00 -66.58
C GLU A 44 -5.59 38.63 -67.24
N ALA A 45 -6.13 37.59 -66.58
CA ALA A 45 -7.25 36.75 -67.07
C ALA A 45 -7.13 35.32 -66.54
N SER A 46 -8.06 35.00 -65.62
CA SER A 46 -8.79 33.74 -65.45
C SER A 46 -8.14 32.43 -65.93
N SER A 47 -7.67 31.65 -64.96
CA SER A 47 -7.82 30.19 -64.96
C SER A 47 -7.81 29.70 -63.51
N SER A 48 -9.01 29.53 -62.97
CA SER A 48 -9.25 28.90 -61.68
C SER A 48 -8.90 27.41 -61.72
N THR A 49 -8.38 26.93 -60.59
CA THR A 49 -8.42 25.53 -60.09
C THR A 49 -7.62 24.52 -60.91
N VAL A 50 -6.57 23.89 -60.36
CA VAL A 50 -6.68 22.55 -59.72
C VAL A 50 -5.53 22.24 -58.74
N HIS A 51 -4.53 23.10 -58.49
CA HIS A 51 -3.29 22.65 -57.82
C HIS A 51 -3.07 22.98 -56.33
N ASP A 52 -3.92 23.80 -55.69
CA ASP A 52 -3.71 24.14 -54.26
C ASP A 52 -4.41 23.23 -53.24
N LYS A 53 -5.37 22.39 -53.65
CA LYS A 53 -6.06 21.47 -52.72
C LYS A 53 -5.25 20.22 -52.36
N SER A 54 -4.36 19.79 -53.26
CA SER A 54 -3.59 18.55 -53.13
C SER A 54 -2.60 18.58 -51.96
N SER A 55 -1.83 19.66 -51.81
CA SER A 55 -0.75 19.72 -50.81
C SER A 55 -1.26 19.80 -49.36
N ALA A 56 -2.42 20.42 -49.13
CA ALA A 56 -3.03 20.52 -47.81
C ALA A 56 -3.68 19.20 -47.35
N GLU A 57 -4.35 18.48 -48.26
CA GLU A 57 -4.95 17.16 -47.98
C GLU A 57 -3.89 16.06 -47.83
N VAL A 58 -2.78 16.14 -48.57
CA VAL A 58 -1.61 15.26 -48.40
C VAL A 58 -0.92 15.50 -47.04
N GLY A 59 -0.80 16.75 -46.59
CA GLY A 59 -0.26 17.06 -45.26
C GLY A 59 -1.16 16.63 -44.09
N ALA A 60 -2.48 16.69 -44.27
CA ALA A 60 -3.45 16.22 -43.27
C ALA A 60 -3.49 14.68 -43.17
N SER A 61 -3.42 13.98 -44.30
CA SER A 61 -3.40 12.51 -44.34
C SER A 61 -2.10 11.91 -43.77
N GLN A 62 -0.97 12.58 -43.97
CA GLN A 62 0.31 12.17 -43.36
C GLN A 62 0.35 12.38 -41.85
N ARG A 63 -0.23 13.48 -41.33
CA ARG A 63 -0.38 13.71 -39.87
C ARG A 63 -1.29 12.68 -39.21
N ALA A 64 -2.44 12.38 -39.82
CA ALA A 64 -3.34 11.34 -39.32
C ALA A 64 -2.70 9.94 -39.33
N ALA A 65 -1.87 9.63 -40.33
CA ALA A 65 -1.10 8.38 -40.37
C ALA A 65 -0.02 8.33 -39.28
N ALA A 66 0.70 9.43 -39.05
CA ALA A 66 1.70 9.53 -37.99
C ALA A 66 1.08 9.42 -36.59
N GLU A 67 -0.07 10.04 -36.36
CA GLU A 67 -0.82 9.94 -35.10
C GLU A 67 -1.33 8.53 -34.84
N LYS A 68 -1.84 7.84 -35.87
CA LYS A 68 -2.23 6.42 -35.76
C LYS A 68 -1.04 5.51 -35.49
N ALA A 69 0.12 5.75 -36.11
CA ALA A 69 1.34 4.99 -35.85
C ALA A 69 1.86 5.23 -34.42
N ALA A 70 1.81 6.47 -33.93
CA ALA A 70 2.18 6.81 -32.55
C ALA A 70 1.21 6.18 -31.53
N ALA A 71 -0.09 6.17 -31.82
CA ALA A 71 -1.09 5.52 -30.99
C ALA A 71 -0.90 3.99 -30.95
N ALA A 72 -0.60 3.36 -32.09
CA ALA A 72 -0.30 1.94 -32.16
C ALA A 72 0.97 1.59 -31.35
N LYS A 73 2.02 2.40 -31.45
CA LYS A 73 3.25 2.21 -30.67
C LYS A 73 3.01 2.36 -29.17
N LYS A 74 2.22 3.35 -28.74
CA LYS A 74 1.82 3.51 -27.33
C LYS A 74 0.98 2.34 -26.82
N ALA A 75 0.10 1.79 -27.65
CA ALA A 75 -0.69 0.61 -27.30
C ALA A 75 0.20 -0.65 -27.15
N GLU A 76 1.21 -0.80 -28.01
CA GLU A 76 2.19 -1.89 -27.92
C GLU A 76 3.09 -1.77 -26.69
N GLU A 77 3.56 -0.56 -26.37
CA GLU A 77 4.33 -0.26 -25.16
C GLU A 77 3.50 -0.50 -23.88
N ALA A 78 2.21 -0.13 -23.88
CA ALA A 78 1.29 -0.39 -22.77
C ALA A 78 1.02 -1.89 -22.58
N ALA A 79 0.78 -2.63 -23.67
CA ALA A 79 0.58 -4.09 -23.61
C ALA A 79 1.85 -4.85 -23.15
N ALA A 80 3.04 -4.33 -23.48
CA ALA A 80 4.30 -4.87 -22.99
C ALA A 80 4.49 -4.60 -21.48
N ALA A 81 4.11 -3.42 -20.99
CA ALA A 81 4.14 -3.08 -19.58
C ALA A 81 3.16 -3.93 -18.75
N GLU A 82 1.94 -4.15 -19.25
CA GLU A 82 0.94 -5.01 -18.60
C GLU A 82 1.41 -6.47 -18.49
N LYS A 83 2.03 -7.00 -19.55
CA LYS A 83 2.64 -8.34 -19.52
C LYS A 83 3.81 -8.44 -18.53
N ALA A 84 4.62 -7.39 -18.40
CA ALA A 84 5.72 -7.36 -17.45
C ALA A 84 5.22 -7.31 -15.99
N GLN A 85 4.14 -6.56 -15.72
CA GLN A 85 3.48 -6.53 -14.42
C GLN A 85 2.89 -7.89 -14.06
N ALA A 86 2.15 -8.52 -14.97
CA ALA A 86 1.59 -9.86 -14.76
C ALA A 86 2.67 -10.93 -14.51
N ALA A 87 3.82 -10.83 -15.18
CA ALA A 87 4.95 -11.73 -14.95
C ALA A 87 5.60 -11.53 -13.57
N ALA A 88 5.75 -10.27 -13.13
CA ALA A 88 6.29 -9.94 -11.81
C ALA A 88 5.34 -10.38 -10.68
N GLU A 89 4.03 -10.24 -10.86
CA GLU A 89 3.01 -10.73 -9.92
C GLU A 89 3.01 -12.26 -9.82
N ALA A 90 3.14 -12.96 -10.95
CA ALA A 90 3.26 -14.42 -10.97
C ALA A 90 4.52 -14.91 -10.25
N GLU A 91 5.65 -14.21 -10.41
CA GLU A 91 6.89 -14.53 -9.69
C GLU A 91 6.76 -14.26 -8.18
N LYS A 92 6.13 -13.15 -7.79
CA LYS A 92 5.84 -12.84 -6.37
C LYS A 92 4.93 -13.89 -5.74
N ALA A 93 3.87 -14.31 -6.45
CA ALA A 93 2.96 -15.36 -6.00
C ALA A 93 3.67 -16.72 -5.84
N ALA A 94 4.57 -17.07 -6.76
CA ALA A 94 5.34 -18.30 -6.68
C ALA A 94 6.31 -18.32 -5.47
N LYS A 95 6.97 -17.19 -5.18
CA LYS A 95 7.84 -17.04 -3.99
C LYS A 95 7.04 -17.12 -2.68
N ALA A 96 5.91 -16.41 -2.60
CA ALA A 96 5.03 -16.46 -1.44
C ALA A 96 4.47 -17.87 -1.18
N ALA A 97 4.14 -18.62 -2.24
CA ALA A 97 3.71 -20.02 -2.11
C ALA A 97 4.82 -20.94 -1.60
N ALA A 98 6.07 -20.72 -2.02
CA ALA A 98 7.22 -21.48 -1.54
C ALA A 98 7.52 -21.19 -0.05
N GLU A 99 7.48 -19.92 0.36
CA GLU A 99 7.68 -19.49 1.75
C GLU A 99 6.57 -20.02 2.67
N LYS A 100 5.31 -19.99 2.21
CA LYS A 100 4.18 -20.59 2.94
C LYS A 100 4.36 -22.10 3.13
N ALA A 101 4.79 -22.82 2.09
CA ALA A 101 5.04 -24.26 2.17
C ALA A 101 6.20 -24.60 3.13
N GLU A 102 7.18 -23.71 3.28
CA GLU A 102 8.27 -23.85 4.25
C GLU A 102 7.81 -23.57 5.69
N ALA A 103 6.99 -22.53 5.89
CA ALA A 103 6.39 -22.20 7.18
C ALA A 103 5.44 -23.30 7.70
N GLU A 104 4.61 -23.90 6.82
CA GLU A 104 3.73 -25.02 7.18
C GLU A 104 4.52 -26.26 7.61
N LYS A 105 5.65 -26.55 6.95
CA LYS A 105 6.57 -27.63 7.36
C LYS A 105 7.22 -27.35 8.72
N ALA A 106 7.62 -26.12 8.99
CA ALA A 106 8.21 -25.72 10.27
C ALA A 106 7.18 -25.82 11.41
N GLN A 107 5.94 -25.42 11.19
CA GLN A 107 4.85 -25.54 12.15
C GLN A 107 4.50 -27.01 12.44
N ALA A 108 4.46 -27.87 11.42
CA ALA A 108 4.24 -29.31 11.59
C ALA A 108 5.38 -29.97 12.41
N ALA A 109 6.63 -29.56 12.18
CA ALA A 109 7.78 -30.05 12.95
C ALA A 109 7.75 -29.58 14.42
N ALA A 110 7.34 -28.33 14.67
CA ALA A 110 7.17 -27.79 16.01
C ALA A 110 6.04 -28.49 16.79
N ALA A 111 4.90 -28.74 16.13
CA ALA A 111 3.77 -29.47 16.71
C ALA A 111 4.14 -30.92 17.08
N ALA A 112 4.89 -31.62 16.22
CA ALA A 112 5.38 -32.97 16.51
C ALA A 112 6.36 -33.01 17.69
N THR A 113 7.16 -31.95 17.87
CA THR A 113 8.08 -31.80 19.00
C THR A 113 7.33 -31.52 20.31
N ALA A 114 6.30 -30.68 20.26
CA ALA A 114 5.43 -30.38 21.41
C ALA A 114 4.64 -31.61 21.88
N GLN A 115 4.14 -32.44 20.96
CA GLN A 115 3.46 -33.69 21.29
C GLN A 115 4.38 -34.69 22.03
N LYS A 116 5.63 -34.84 21.58
CA LYS A 116 6.62 -35.69 22.27
C LYS A 116 6.99 -35.18 23.67
N ALA A 117 6.97 -33.86 23.88
CA ALA A 117 7.21 -33.26 25.19
C ALA A 117 6.01 -33.45 26.15
N ALA A 118 4.78 -33.37 25.64
CA ALA A 118 3.57 -33.60 26.41
C ALA A 118 3.43 -35.07 26.86
N GLU A 119 3.83 -36.02 26.01
CA GLU A 119 3.83 -37.45 26.33
C GLU A 119 4.83 -37.79 27.46
N LYS A 120 5.97 -37.07 27.53
CA LYS A 120 6.95 -37.20 28.61
C LYS A 120 6.46 -36.62 29.96
N LEU A 121 5.55 -35.64 29.94
CA LEU A 121 4.98 -35.01 31.14
C LEU A 121 3.83 -35.82 31.75
N GLN A 122 3.18 -36.72 31.00
CA GLN A 122 2.09 -37.58 31.50
C GLN A 122 2.58 -38.78 32.32
N ALA A 123 3.90 -38.99 32.47
CA ALA A 123 4.49 -40.08 33.25
C ALA A 123 4.66 -39.79 34.76
N VAL A 124 4.22 -38.64 35.27
CA VAL A 124 4.29 -38.30 36.71
C VAL A 124 2.86 -38.16 37.27
N ARG A 125 2.41 -39.18 38.01
CA ARG A 125 1.08 -39.20 38.66
C ARG A 125 1.01 -38.17 39.80
N PRO A 126 -0.09 -37.41 39.97
CA PRO A 126 -0.27 -36.57 41.15
C PRO A 126 -0.91 -37.37 42.30
N VAL A 127 -0.40 -37.17 43.51
CA VAL A 127 -1.02 -37.56 44.79
C VAL A 127 -1.90 -36.38 45.26
N PRO A 128 -3.11 -36.58 45.80
CA PRO A 128 -3.91 -35.47 46.31
C PRO A 128 -3.51 -35.18 47.77
N SER A 129 -3.16 -33.94 48.06
CA SER A 129 -3.21 -33.41 49.42
C SER A 129 -3.62 -31.94 49.37
N ALA A 130 -4.81 -31.69 49.89
CA ALA A 130 -5.38 -30.38 50.07
C ALA A 130 -4.64 -29.66 51.21
N VAL A 131 -4.14 -28.46 50.92
CA VAL A 131 -3.74 -27.45 51.90
C VAL A 131 -4.33 -26.12 51.41
N PRO A 132 -4.95 -25.29 52.26
CA PRO A 132 -5.50 -24.01 51.82
C PRO A 132 -4.37 -22.97 51.65
N ALA A 133 -4.38 -22.27 50.51
CA ALA A 133 -3.44 -21.19 50.22
C ALA A 133 -3.87 -19.88 50.92
N PRO A 134 -2.92 -19.07 51.44
CA PRO A 134 -3.21 -17.74 51.98
C PRO A 134 -3.44 -16.72 50.85
N ALA A 135 -4.23 -15.69 51.16
CA ALA A 135 -4.64 -14.63 50.25
C ALA A 135 -3.47 -13.92 49.55
N ALA A 136 -3.61 -13.70 48.23
CA ALA A 136 -2.68 -12.96 47.39
C ALA A 136 -2.75 -11.44 47.66
N PRO A 137 -1.62 -10.70 47.64
CA PRO A 137 -1.62 -9.25 47.79
C PRO A 137 -2.11 -8.53 46.53
N ALA A 138 -2.71 -7.35 46.75
CA ALA A 138 -3.31 -6.49 45.73
C ALA A 138 -2.32 -6.11 44.61
N ALA A 139 -2.83 -6.12 43.37
CA ALA A 139 -2.11 -5.73 42.18
C ALA A 139 -1.65 -4.28 42.23
N ALA A 140 -0.39 -4.03 41.82
CA ALA A 140 0.17 -2.71 41.63
C ALA A 140 -0.51 -1.97 40.45
N PRO A 141 -0.60 -0.62 40.49
CA PRO A 141 -1.18 0.15 39.40
C PRO A 141 -0.30 0.09 38.15
N ALA A 142 -0.93 -0.05 36.98
CA ALA A 142 -0.27 -0.01 35.68
C ALA A 142 0.37 1.37 35.40
N PRO A 143 1.42 1.45 34.56
CA PRO A 143 2.05 2.72 34.21
C PRO A 143 1.08 3.63 33.48
N VAL A 144 0.93 4.86 33.97
CA VAL A 144 0.17 5.92 33.31
C VAL A 144 1.03 6.44 32.14
N LEU A 145 0.58 6.25 30.91
CA LEU A 145 1.22 6.83 29.72
C LEU A 145 1.15 8.37 29.79
N PRO A 146 2.19 9.09 29.31
CA PRO A 146 2.29 10.55 29.44
C PRO A 146 1.16 11.29 28.72
N ALA A 147 0.85 12.48 29.25
CA ALA A 147 -0.23 13.37 28.84
C ALA A 147 -0.23 13.65 27.33
N SER A 148 -1.42 13.52 26.74
CA SER A 148 -1.73 13.80 25.35
C SER A 148 -1.19 15.16 24.91
N SER A 149 -0.44 15.17 23.81
CA SER A 149 -0.29 16.36 22.98
C SER A 149 -1.68 16.94 22.66
N SER A 150 -1.77 18.27 22.57
CA SER A 150 -3.01 18.95 22.22
C SER A 150 -3.61 18.34 20.95
N GLU A 151 -4.94 18.18 20.96
CA GLU A 151 -5.68 17.69 19.80
C GLU A 151 -5.35 18.51 18.54
N ARG A 152 -5.12 17.82 17.41
CA ARG A 152 -4.80 18.44 16.12
C ARG A 152 -5.77 17.94 15.06
N ILE A 153 -6.48 18.86 14.43
CA ILE A 153 -7.41 18.57 13.33
C ILE A 153 -6.70 18.77 11.99
N VAL A 154 -6.74 17.77 11.13
CA VAL A 154 -6.25 17.80 9.74
C VAL A 154 -7.43 17.55 8.82
N THR A 155 -7.87 18.56 8.08
CA THR A 155 -9.06 18.46 7.20
C THR A 155 -8.76 17.91 5.81
N THR A 156 -7.49 17.67 5.50
CA THR A 156 -7.00 17.21 4.20
C THR A 156 -6.16 15.94 4.33
N ALA A 157 -6.59 15.00 5.18
CA ALA A 157 -5.95 13.71 5.30
C ALA A 157 -6.42 12.80 4.16
N TYR A 158 -5.50 12.29 3.33
CA TYR A 158 -5.85 11.22 2.41
C TYR A 158 -5.91 9.91 3.20
N THR A 159 -7.10 9.34 3.32
CA THR A 159 -7.30 8.07 4.01
C THR A 159 -7.50 6.99 2.97
N THR A 160 -6.76 5.90 3.06
CA THR A 160 -7.03 4.64 2.36
C THR A 160 -7.42 3.56 3.37
N ALA A 161 -7.65 2.34 2.90
CA ALA A 161 -7.80 1.19 3.77
C ALA A 161 -7.05 -0.03 3.25
N TYR A 162 -6.57 -0.82 4.20
CA TYR A 162 -6.04 -2.15 3.98
C TYR A 162 -6.89 -3.18 4.74
N THR A 163 -6.86 -4.41 4.24
CA THR A 163 -7.74 -5.50 4.60
C THR A 163 -6.94 -6.73 4.99
N TRP A 164 -7.62 -7.74 5.50
CA TRP A 164 -7.02 -9.07 5.69
C TRP A 164 -6.38 -9.63 4.43
N TYR A 165 -6.93 -9.34 3.24
CA TYR A 165 -6.51 -9.95 1.99
C TYR A 165 -5.22 -9.36 1.42
N ASP A 166 -5.00 -8.07 1.61
CA ASP A 166 -3.88 -7.28 1.07
C ASP A 166 -2.93 -6.78 2.15
N ASN A 167 -3.14 -7.13 3.41
CA ASN A 167 -2.14 -6.96 4.46
C ASN A 167 -0.81 -7.64 4.06
N THR A 168 0.30 -7.22 4.65
CA THR A 168 1.59 -7.88 4.48
C THR A 168 1.98 -8.53 5.82
N PRO A 169 1.95 -9.87 5.95
CA PRO A 169 1.62 -10.88 4.94
C PRO A 169 0.12 -10.99 4.60
N ALA A 170 -0.18 -11.36 3.34
CA ALA A 170 -1.54 -11.49 2.84
C ALA A 170 -2.30 -12.63 3.54
N GLY A 171 -3.58 -12.41 3.81
CA GLY A 171 -4.39 -13.33 4.59
C GLY A 171 -3.98 -13.36 6.06
N SER A 172 -3.59 -12.23 6.63
CA SER A 172 -3.18 -12.11 8.03
C SER A 172 -3.62 -10.79 8.65
N SER A 173 -3.53 -10.73 9.98
CA SER A 173 -3.70 -9.51 10.79
C SER A 173 -2.41 -9.17 11.52
N ALA A 174 -1.26 -9.58 10.97
CA ALA A 174 0.03 -9.18 11.53
C ALA A 174 0.16 -7.64 11.48
N ILE A 175 0.85 -7.08 12.46
CA ILE A 175 1.15 -5.65 12.59
C ILE A 175 2.62 -5.48 12.96
N SER A 176 3.24 -4.40 12.51
CA SER A 176 4.67 -4.17 12.72
C SER A 176 5.00 -3.49 14.06
N HIS A 177 4.08 -2.72 14.65
CA HIS A 177 4.34 -1.88 15.82
C HIS A 177 3.29 -2.04 16.94
N PRO A 178 3.13 -3.24 17.52
CA PRO A 178 2.12 -3.51 18.54
C PRO A 178 2.31 -2.63 19.79
N VAL A 179 1.26 -1.89 20.17
CA VAL A 179 1.23 -1.08 21.42
C VAL A 179 0.14 -1.59 22.35
N LEU A 180 -1.10 -1.58 21.88
CA LEU A 180 -2.30 -2.08 22.55
C LEU A 180 -2.65 -3.49 22.06
N HIS A 181 -2.66 -3.71 20.75
CA HIS A 181 -3.02 -4.99 20.13
C HIS A 181 -1.78 -5.84 19.82
N LYS A 182 -2.01 -7.15 19.62
CA LYS A 182 -0.99 -8.08 19.09
C LYS A 182 -1.16 -8.36 17.60
N THR A 183 -2.30 -7.98 17.05
CA THR A 183 -2.71 -8.14 15.65
C THR A 183 -3.66 -7.00 15.30
N ALA A 184 -3.79 -6.66 14.03
CA ALA A 184 -4.71 -5.63 13.55
C ALA A 184 -6.15 -5.95 13.98
N GLY A 185 -6.84 -4.97 14.55
CA GLY A 185 -8.16 -5.18 15.15
C GLY A 185 -8.67 -3.95 15.85
N GLY A 186 -9.54 -4.14 16.85
CA GLY A 186 -10.18 -3.10 17.64
C GLY A 186 -11.66 -2.92 17.31
N THR A 187 -12.45 -2.48 18.30
CA THR A 187 -13.87 -2.17 18.14
C THR A 187 -14.11 -0.78 17.54
N GLY A 188 -13.15 0.15 17.69
CA GLY A 188 -13.24 1.53 17.21
C GLY A 188 -13.68 2.52 18.27
N THR A 189 -13.74 2.09 19.53
CA THR A 189 -13.95 2.94 20.71
C THR A 189 -12.65 3.62 21.12
N TYR A 190 -12.69 4.59 22.04
CA TYR A 190 -11.47 5.28 22.47
C TYR A 190 -10.52 4.35 23.23
N GLU A 191 -11.08 3.45 24.03
CA GLU A 191 -10.36 2.47 24.85
C GLU A 191 -9.84 1.29 24.02
N ASP A 192 -10.55 0.93 22.95
CA ASP A 192 -10.22 -0.15 22.02
C ASP A 192 -10.30 0.36 20.57
N PRO A 193 -9.38 1.28 20.19
CA PRO A 193 -9.34 1.89 18.87
C PRO A 193 -8.90 0.89 17.80
N ILE A 194 -9.22 1.15 16.53
CA ILE A 194 -8.84 0.27 15.43
C ILE A 194 -7.38 0.49 15.01
N THR A 195 -6.64 -0.55 14.64
CA THR A 195 -5.29 -0.38 14.09
C THR A 195 -5.29 0.51 12.83
N ILE A 196 -4.32 1.40 12.72
CA ILE A 196 -4.06 2.18 11.51
C ILE A 196 -2.57 2.14 11.16
N ALA A 197 -2.29 2.07 9.87
CA ALA A 197 -0.96 2.11 9.32
C ALA A 197 -0.60 3.54 8.88
N VAL A 198 0.68 3.88 9.03
CA VAL A 198 1.23 5.18 8.64
C VAL A 198 2.49 5.00 7.80
N GLY A 199 2.85 6.05 7.06
CA GLY A 199 4.12 6.07 6.33
C GLY A 199 5.31 5.94 7.28
N HIS A 200 6.41 5.44 6.74
CA HIS A 200 7.63 5.22 7.50
C HIS A 200 8.86 5.34 6.59
N SER A 201 10.03 5.51 7.22
CA SER A 201 11.31 5.70 6.55
C SER A 201 12.36 4.77 7.13
N LEU A 202 13.17 4.19 6.24
CA LEU A 202 14.37 3.43 6.59
C LEU A 202 15.65 4.23 6.32
N ALA A 203 15.55 5.52 5.99
CA ALA A 203 16.68 6.35 5.55
C ALA A 203 17.78 6.50 6.61
N THR A 204 17.44 6.33 7.88
CA THR A 204 18.40 6.36 9.01
C THR A 204 18.98 4.99 9.36
N GLY A 205 18.53 3.92 8.70
CA GLY A 205 18.85 2.54 9.05
C GLY A 205 17.95 1.95 10.16
N GLU A 206 17.03 2.74 10.70
CA GLU A 206 15.98 2.32 11.63
C GLU A 206 14.60 2.53 10.96
N ASP A 207 13.60 1.77 11.40
CA ASP A 207 12.23 1.98 10.99
C ASP A 207 11.60 3.14 11.77
N VAL A 208 11.46 4.29 11.10
CA VAL A 208 10.94 5.53 11.69
C VAL A 208 9.59 5.86 11.10
N LEU A 209 8.54 5.79 11.94
CA LEU A 209 7.17 6.14 11.56
C LEU A 209 6.99 7.66 11.42
N ASP A 210 6.20 8.09 10.43
CA ASP A 210 5.79 9.50 10.26
C ASP A 210 4.94 10.00 11.44
N PHE A 211 4.20 9.08 12.06
CA PHE A 211 3.49 9.29 13.32
C PHE A 211 3.91 8.21 14.32
N PRO A 212 4.28 8.55 15.56
CA PRO A 212 4.72 7.57 16.53
C PRO A 212 3.67 6.49 16.81
N ALA A 213 4.12 5.25 17.01
CA ALA A 213 3.27 4.16 17.45
C ALA A 213 2.53 4.54 18.76
N GLY A 214 1.26 4.18 18.86
CA GLY A 214 0.37 4.56 19.95
C GLY A 214 -0.36 5.89 19.76
N THR A 215 -0.06 6.64 18.70
CA THR A 215 -0.81 7.86 18.35
C THR A 215 -2.27 7.48 18.08
N ARG A 216 -3.21 8.11 18.81
CA ARG A 216 -4.65 7.94 18.55
C ARG A 216 -5.13 8.91 17.49
N ILE A 217 -6.03 8.45 16.62
CA ILE A 217 -6.62 9.23 15.54
C ILE A 217 -8.13 8.98 15.54
N TYR A 218 -8.96 10.01 15.42
CA TYR A 218 -10.39 9.84 15.17
C TYR A 218 -10.72 10.22 13.73
N LEU A 219 -11.44 9.34 13.03
CA LEU A 219 -11.91 9.56 11.66
C LEU A 219 -13.43 9.73 11.67
N PRO A 220 -13.96 10.94 11.42
CA PRO A 220 -15.40 11.20 11.49
C PRO A 220 -16.20 10.44 10.43
N ASP A 221 -15.63 10.20 9.24
CA ASP A 221 -16.35 9.55 8.14
C ASP A 221 -16.74 8.09 8.45
N VAL A 222 -15.99 7.45 9.35
CA VAL A 222 -16.29 6.12 9.89
C VAL A 222 -16.68 6.16 11.37
N ARG A 223 -16.72 7.34 12.00
CA ARG A 223 -17.01 7.55 13.44
C ARG A 223 -16.30 6.56 14.36
N ARG A 224 -14.99 6.39 14.17
CA ARG A 224 -14.18 5.43 14.92
C ARG A 224 -12.85 6.05 15.32
N TYR A 225 -12.36 5.62 16.47
CA TYR A 225 -10.99 5.86 16.90
C TYR A 225 -10.07 4.80 16.33
N PHE A 226 -8.85 5.21 16.08
CA PHE A 226 -7.75 4.43 15.54
C PHE A 226 -6.49 4.65 16.37
N ILE A 227 -5.55 3.71 16.29
CA ILE A 227 -4.25 3.75 16.95
C ILE A 227 -3.15 3.30 15.98
N VAL A 228 -2.08 4.08 15.89
CA VAL A 228 -0.93 3.75 15.04
C VAL A 228 -0.21 2.54 15.63
N GLU A 229 -0.28 1.41 14.95
CA GLU A 229 0.41 0.18 15.36
C GLU A 229 0.99 -0.59 14.17
N ASP A 230 0.96 0.02 12.99
CA ASP A 230 1.35 -0.64 11.75
C ASP A 230 2.00 0.33 10.77
N THR A 231 2.63 -0.22 9.75
CA THR A 231 3.37 0.51 8.71
C THR A 231 2.69 0.34 7.36
N CYS A 232 2.62 1.44 6.61
CA CYS A 232 2.17 1.46 5.22
C CYS A 232 3.34 1.84 4.32
N GLY A 233 3.55 1.04 3.27
CA GLY A 233 4.74 1.09 2.42
C GLY A 233 5.57 -0.18 2.62
N ASP A 234 5.72 -0.97 1.56
CA ASP A 234 6.50 -2.22 1.60
C ASP A 234 7.88 -2.04 0.96
N GLY A 235 8.81 -2.93 1.33
CA GLY A 235 10.11 -3.08 0.69
C GLY A 235 11.22 -2.22 1.30
N ASN A 236 12.30 -2.02 0.54
CA ASN A 236 13.54 -1.41 1.06
C ASN A 236 13.57 0.14 0.95
N ASP A 237 12.54 0.75 0.37
CA ASP A 237 12.45 2.20 0.14
C ASP A 237 11.05 2.74 0.47
N PRO A 238 10.51 2.53 1.69
CA PRO A 238 9.17 2.97 2.05
C PRO A 238 9.03 4.49 2.05
N GLN A 239 10.12 5.24 2.28
CA GLN A 239 10.15 6.69 2.10
C GLN A 239 9.86 7.14 0.65
N GLY A 240 10.05 6.25 -0.32
CA GLY A 240 9.71 6.44 -1.73
C GLY A 240 8.25 6.09 -2.06
N GLY A 241 7.49 5.57 -1.10
CA GLY A 241 6.28 4.81 -1.35
C GLY A 241 4.98 5.41 -0.78
N PRO A 242 3.91 4.60 -0.79
CA PRO A 242 2.63 4.94 -0.19
C PRO A 242 2.75 5.39 1.27
N CYS A 243 1.80 6.21 1.70
CA CYS A 243 1.69 6.80 3.03
C CYS A 243 2.82 7.76 3.47
N HIS A 244 4.08 7.56 3.04
CA HIS A 244 5.16 8.50 3.32
C HIS A 244 5.17 9.70 2.36
N GLN A 245 4.96 9.47 1.06
CA GLN A 245 4.87 10.55 0.07
C GLN A 245 3.53 11.32 0.10
N GLY A 246 2.74 11.19 1.19
CA GLY A 246 1.32 11.51 1.32
C GLY A 246 0.82 12.93 1.02
N VAL A 247 1.67 13.83 0.51
CA VAL A 247 1.28 15.18 0.11
C VAL A 247 0.79 15.22 -1.34
N ASN A 248 -0.38 15.82 -1.56
CA ASN A 248 -1.01 15.99 -2.88
C ASN A 248 -1.15 14.72 -3.71
N VAL A 249 -1.33 13.56 -3.05
CA VAL A 249 -1.49 12.26 -3.70
C VAL A 249 -2.65 12.35 -4.71
N HIS A 250 -2.44 11.91 -5.95
CA HIS A 250 -3.44 11.99 -7.04
C HIS A 250 -4.04 13.39 -7.29
N GLY A 251 -3.32 14.47 -6.96
CA GLY A 251 -3.82 15.84 -7.14
C GLY A 251 -4.91 16.26 -6.14
N THR A 252 -5.00 15.57 -5.01
CA THR A 252 -6.08 15.73 -4.02
C THR A 252 -5.89 16.88 -3.02
N ASN A 253 -4.78 17.60 -3.07
CA ASN A 253 -4.38 18.61 -2.07
C ASN A 253 -4.26 18.05 -0.63
N SER A 254 -3.97 16.75 -0.49
CA SER A 254 -3.76 16.11 0.81
C SER A 254 -2.49 16.61 1.49
N THR A 255 -2.48 16.63 2.82
CA THR A 255 -1.29 17.00 3.62
C THR A 255 -0.64 15.81 4.32
N ILE A 256 -1.37 14.69 4.44
CA ILE A 256 -0.93 13.44 5.05
C ILE A 256 -1.62 12.27 4.35
N TRP A 257 -1.06 11.06 4.47
CA TRP A 257 -1.68 9.82 4.04
C TRP A 257 -1.61 8.76 5.15
N ILE A 258 -2.76 8.23 5.54
CA ILE A 258 -2.91 7.16 6.55
C ILE A 258 -3.79 6.04 5.98
N ASP A 259 -3.55 4.80 6.42
CA ASP A 259 -4.17 3.61 5.83
C ASP A 259 -4.85 2.75 6.90
N MET A 260 -6.18 2.72 6.91
CA MET A 260 -6.96 2.17 8.02
C MET A 260 -7.19 0.67 7.89
N TRP A 261 -7.03 -0.08 8.98
CA TRP A 261 -7.46 -1.48 9.00
C TRP A 261 -8.98 -1.53 8.97
N ILE A 262 -9.55 -2.25 8.00
CA ILE A 262 -11.00 -2.44 7.93
C ILE A 262 -11.46 -3.88 8.18
N GLY A 263 -10.52 -4.82 8.38
CA GLY A 263 -10.83 -6.25 8.53
C GLY A 263 -11.04 -6.93 7.18
N GLY A 264 -12.14 -7.65 7.01
CA GLY A 264 -12.50 -8.31 5.75
C GLY A 264 -12.58 -9.84 5.82
N GLN A 265 -12.10 -10.49 6.89
CA GLN A 265 -12.16 -11.94 7.08
C GLN A 265 -13.58 -12.53 7.02
N SER A 266 -14.58 -11.72 7.36
CA SER A 266 -15.98 -12.12 7.41
C SER A 266 -16.73 -11.93 6.09
N MET A 267 -16.07 -11.46 5.03
CA MET A 267 -16.69 -11.26 3.71
C MET A 267 -15.71 -11.64 2.59
N SER A 268 -16.14 -11.57 1.32
CA SER A 268 -15.25 -11.84 0.18
C SER A 268 -14.20 -10.75 0.01
N ALA A 269 -13.10 -11.08 -0.67
CA ALA A 269 -12.07 -10.12 -1.06
C ALA A 269 -12.67 -8.93 -1.84
N ASP A 270 -13.55 -9.20 -2.81
CA ASP A 270 -14.23 -8.14 -3.56
C ASP A 270 -15.11 -7.24 -2.66
N GLY A 271 -15.77 -7.83 -1.66
CA GLY A 271 -16.57 -7.08 -0.69
C GLY A 271 -15.69 -6.18 0.19
N ALA A 272 -14.55 -6.70 0.65
CA ALA A 272 -13.58 -5.93 1.42
C ALA A 272 -12.96 -4.81 0.57
N ASN A 273 -12.58 -5.09 -0.67
CA ASN A 273 -12.05 -4.10 -1.63
C ASN A 273 -13.08 -3.01 -1.97
N ALA A 274 -14.36 -3.36 -2.10
CA ALA A 274 -15.42 -2.39 -2.27
C ALA A 274 -15.57 -1.48 -1.05
N CYS A 275 -15.38 -2.02 0.16
CA CYS A 275 -15.35 -1.21 1.39
C CYS A 275 -14.12 -0.30 1.43
N ALA A 276 -12.93 -0.83 1.12
CA ALA A 276 -11.70 -0.04 1.06
C ALA A 276 -11.82 1.13 0.08
N SER A 277 -12.39 0.86 -1.11
CA SER A 277 -12.66 1.90 -2.10
C SER A 277 -13.65 2.95 -1.60
N LYS A 278 -14.67 2.54 -0.83
CA LYS A 278 -15.70 3.45 -0.28
C LYS A 278 -15.13 4.42 0.76
N VAL A 279 -14.20 3.97 1.60
CA VAL A 279 -13.57 4.82 2.64
C VAL A 279 -12.36 5.61 2.12
N THR A 280 -11.89 5.30 0.91
CA THR A 280 -10.75 5.98 0.31
C THR A 280 -11.14 7.37 -0.20
N ASN A 281 -10.68 8.43 0.48
CA ASN A 281 -10.95 9.81 0.10
C ASN A 281 -10.03 10.79 0.86
N VAL A 282 -10.13 12.08 0.55
CA VAL A 282 -9.66 13.15 1.44
C VAL A 282 -10.70 13.39 2.52
N ASN A 283 -10.32 13.09 3.76
CA ASN A 283 -11.13 13.18 4.95
C ASN A 283 -10.49 14.06 6.03
N THR A 284 -11.28 14.36 7.05
CA THR A 284 -10.82 14.94 8.29
C THR A 284 -10.26 13.83 9.19
N ALA A 285 -9.10 14.08 9.79
CA ALA A 285 -8.50 13.25 10.81
C ALA A 285 -8.19 14.10 12.05
N VAL A 286 -8.53 13.59 13.22
CA VAL A 286 -8.25 14.26 14.50
C VAL A 286 -7.17 13.46 15.24
N PHE A 287 -5.97 14.01 15.31
CA PHE A 287 -4.83 13.43 16.01
C PHE A 287 -4.88 13.77 17.50
N ASN A 288 -4.59 12.79 18.34
CA ASN A 288 -4.72 12.87 19.80
C ASN A 288 -6.12 13.36 20.21
N PRO A 289 -7.19 12.70 19.71
CA PRO A 289 -8.55 13.15 19.93
C PRO A 289 -8.94 13.05 21.41
N ALA A 290 -9.86 13.92 21.84
CA ALA A 290 -10.65 13.68 23.04
C ALA A 290 -11.46 12.38 22.92
N SER A 291 -11.80 11.75 24.05
CA SER A 291 -12.54 10.48 24.09
C SER A 291 -14.06 10.62 23.92
N ASN A 292 -14.56 11.85 23.75
CA ASN A 292 -15.98 12.16 23.75
C ASN A 292 -16.60 12.28 22.35
N TYR A 293 -15.90 11.92 21.27
CA TYR A 293 -16.52 11.82 19.95
C TYR A 293 -17.50 10.64 19.87
N VAL A 294 -18.55 10.81 19.05
CA VAL A 294 -19.55 9.77 18.79
C VAL A 294 -18.89 8.58 18.11
N VAL A 295 -19.24 7.38 18.57
CA VAL A 295 -18.81 6.12 17.96
C VAL A 295 -20.02 5.46 17.29
N ALA A 296 -19.87 5.04 16.04
CA ALA A 296 -20.92 4.27 15.36
C ALA A 296 -21.11 2.89 16.03
N PRO A 297 -22.32 2.32 16.04
CA PRO A 297 -22.55 1.00 16.59
C PRO A 297 -21.85 -0.09 15.77
N GLY A 298 -21.42 -1.16 16.42
CA GLY A 298 -20.67 -2.26 15.80
C GLY A 298 -19.16 -2.16 16.04
N ALA A 299 -18.44 -3.26 15.78
CA ALA A 299 -17.01 -3.39 16.08
C ALA A 299 -16.18 -3.44 14.79
N GLY A 300 -15.25 -2.51 14.60
CA GLY A 300 -14.48 -2.41 13.36
C GLY A 300 -15.25 -1.68 12.25
N VAL A 301 -14.58 -1.35 11.13
CA VAL A 301 -15.22 -0.67 9.97
C VAL A 301 -16.07 -1.65 9.15
N ILE A 302 -15.55 -2.86 8.90
CA ILE A 302 -16.37 -3.97 8.39
C ILE A 302 -16.92 -4.75 9.58
N HIS A 303 -18.23 -4.81 9.70
CA HIS A 303 -18.93 -5.64 10.69
C HIS A 303 -20.32 -6.03 10.18
N ASP A 304 -20.87 -7.11 10.72
CA ASP A 304 -22.21 -7.61 10.37
C ASP A 304 -22.43 -7.77 8.84
N GLY A 305 -21.36 -8.12 8.13
CA GLY A 305 -21.36 -8.27 6.66
C GLY A 305 -21.50 -6.95 5.89
N LYS A 306 -21.26 -5.80 6.51
CA LYS A 306 -21.43 -4.46 5.94
C LYS A 306 -20.16 -3.62 6.09
N CYS A 307 -20.04 -2.62 5.22
CA CYS A 307 -19.05 -1.56 5.31
C CYS A 307 -19.67 -0.30 5.93
N ASP A 308 -19.33 -0.01 7.18
CA ASP A 308 -19.91 1.08 7.95
C ASP A 308 -19.07 2.36 7.84
N ALA A 309 -19.48 3.22 6.91
CA ALA A 309 -18.77 4.42 6.50
C ALA A 309 -19.72 5.41 5.80
N GLY A 310 -19.27 6.64 5.58
CA GLY A 310 -20.03 7.72 4.95
C GLY A 310 -20.80 8.58 5.96
N TYR A 311 -20.31 8.66 7.20
CA TYR A 311 -20.85 9.56 8.22
C TYR A 311 -20.45 11.03 7.98
N GLY A 312 -19.54 11.28 7.05
CA GLY A 312 -19.04 12.60 6.70
C GLY A 312 -17.96 13.13 7.64
N ASN A 313 -17.42 14.29 7.30
CA ASN A 313 -16.23 14.86 7.95
C ASN A 313 -16.53 15.74 9.18
N THR A 314 -17.79 15.85 9.58
CA THR A 314 -18.21 16.69 10.71
C THR A 314 -17.93 15.99 12.04
N LEU A 315 -17.25 16.69 12.94
CA LEU A 315 -17.06 16.22 14.30
C LEU A 315 -18.36 16.29 15.11
N VAL A 316 -18.69 15.19 15.78
CA VAL A 316 -19.87 15.09 16.65
C VAL A 316 -19.42 14.51 17.99
N GLN A 317 -19.77 15.18 19.08
CA GLN A 317 -19.47 14.75 20.44
C GLN A 317 -20.72 14.13 21.09
N GLN A 318 -20.50 13.23 22.06
CA GLN A 318 -21.52 12.56 22.87
C GLN A 318 -22.07 13.49 23.95
#